data_AF-A0A6G0J1N7-F1
#
_entry.id   AF-A0A6G0J1N7-F1
#
_cell.length_a   1.000
_cell.length_b   1.000
_cell.length_c   1.000
_cell.angle_alpha   90.00
_cell.angle_beta   90.00
_cell.angle_gamma   90.00
#
_symmetry.space_group_name_H-M   'P 1'
#
loop_
_entity.id
_entity.type
_entity.pdbx_description
1 polymer ?
#
loop_
_entity_poly.entity_id
_entity_poly.type
_entity_poly.pdbx_seq_one_letter_code
_entity_poly.pdbx_strand_id
1 'polypeptide(L)'
;MPRGEQRESPQPAGPLLSANSTGHQDRPHTIRPHQIITKEKDNHINYWTSATKTQSKLQCYSALNRQCPMADYLSCVTDPRLRKTLAMYKLSNSLAVETGRHRQTWLPREDRLCTHCTQGEVETELHFLTTCQLYQDTYFPQIADTQRDFETLDPIQKLPYLLGEVQQCANIAGRFLYCCDQRRTSSGQEGQTETVSSCWT
;
A
#
# COMPACT_ATOMS: atom_id res chain seq x y z
N MET A 1 -12.86 -66.83 -86.65
CA MET A 1 -12.78 -66.15 -87.96
C MET A 1 -14.03 -65.28 -88.12
N PRO A 2 -13.93 -64.04 -88.62
CA PRO A 2 -12.99 -62.93 -88.41
C PRO A 2 -13.76 -61.75 -87.73
N ARG A 3 -13.33 -60.49 -87.56
CA ARG A 3 -12.53 -59.57 -88.38
C ARG A 3 -12.24 -58.33 -87.49
N GLY A 4 -10.98 -57.93 -87.29
CA GLY A 4 -10.41 -56.69 -87.85
C GLY A 4 -10.14 -55.69 -86.71
N GLU A 5 -8.87 -55.34 -86.39
CA GLU A 5 -8.12 -54.18 -86.93
C GLU A 5 -8.59 -52.85 -86.30
N GLN A 6 -7.79 -51.91 -85.77
CA GLN A 6 -6.37 -51.58 -85.87
C GLN A 6 -5.97 -50.60 -84.74
N ARG A 7 -4.67 -50.62 -84.41
CA ARG A 7 -3.79 -49.62 -83.77
C ARG A 7 -4.32 -48.21 -83.44
N GLU A 8 -3.97 -47.76 -82.23
CA GLU A 8 -3.48 -46.39 -81.99
C GLU A 8 -2.21 -46.42 -81.10
N SER A 9 -1.28 -45.51 -81.40
CA SER A 9 0.12 -45.44 -80.93
C SER A 9 0.27 -44.69 -79.58
N PRO A 10 1.40 -44.85 -78.85
CA PRO A 10 1.53 -44.47 -77.44
C PRO A 10 1.88 -42.99 -77.22
N GLN A 11 1.29 -42.38 -76.18
CA GLN A 11 1.69 -41.07 -75.66
C GLN A 11 2.67 -41.21 -74.48
N PRO A 12 3.67 -40.31 -74.34
CA PRO A 12 4.80 -40.52 -73.44
C PRO A 12 4.57 -40.04 -71.99
N ALA A 13 5.18 -40.80 -71.08
CA ALA A 13 5.73 -40.49 -69.75
C ALA A 13 5.21 -39.23 -69.01
N GLY A 14 4.56 -39.48 -67.87
CA GLY A 14 4.23 -38.45 -66.88
C GLY A 14 5.46 -37.91 -66.13
N PRO A 15 5.39 -36.69 -65.57
CA PRO A 15 6.34 -36.22 -64.58
C PRO A 15 5.92 -36.62 -63.16
N LEU A 16 6.95 -36.99 -62.41
CA LEU A 16 6.99 -37.45 -61.04
C LEU A 16 6.47 -36.40 -60.03
N LEU A 17 5.87 -36.94 -58.97
CA LEU A 17 5.65 -36.35 -57.65
C LEU A 17 6.56 -35.15 -57.34
N SER A 18 5.98 -33.96 -57.21
CA SER A 18 6.63 -32.84 -56.52
C SER A 18 6.07 -32.71 -55.12
N ALA A 19 6.99 -32.80 -54.16
CA ALA A 19 6.79 -32.70 -52.73
C ALA A 19 6.12 -31.36 -52.35
N ASN A 20 5.00 -31.43 -51.64
CA ASN A 20 4.53 -30.29 -50.85
C ASN A 20 5.37 -30.23 -49.57
N SER A 21 6.49 -29.52 -49.65
CA SER A 21 7.17 -28.96 -48.49
C SER A 21 6.23 -27.96 -47.82
N THR A 22 5.51 -28.38 -46.79
CA THR A 22 4.84 -27.45 -45.87
C THR A 22 5.94 -26.69 -45.13
N GLY A 23 6.28 -25.52 -45.65
CA GLY A 23 7.18 -24.58 -45.01
C GLY A 23 6.68 -24.29 -43.61
N HIS A 24 7.48 -24.68 -42.62
CA HIS A 24 7.36 -24.20 -41.26
C HIS A 24 7.61 -22.68 -41.33
N GLN A 25 6.53 -21.89 -41.37
CA GLN A 25 6.65 -20.45 -41.19
C GLN A 25 6.94 -20.19 -39.72
N ASP A 26 8.21 -20.26 -39.33
CA ASP A 26 8.70 -19.55 -38.16
C ASP A 26 8.53 -18.06 -38.44
N ARG A 27 7.34 -17.54 -38.11
CA ARG A 27 7.15 -16.10 -38.00
C ARG A 27 8.03 -15.67 -36.83
N PRO A 28 9.03 -14.78 -37.02
CA PRO A 28 9.79 -14.27 -35.90
C PRO A 28 8.80 -13.55 -34.98
N HIS A 29 8.58 -14.12 -33.79
CA HIS A 29 7.82 -13.46 -32.74
C HIS A 29 8.50 -12.12 -32.46
N THR A 30 7.96 -11.06 -33.07
CA THR A 30 8.51 -9.73 -32.91
C THR A 30 8.16 -9.31 -31.50
N ILE A 31 9.09 -9.49 -30.57
CA ILE A 31 8.90 -9.08 -29.18
C ILE A 31 8.77 -7.57 -29.20
N ARG A 32 7.57 -7.06 -28.94
CA ARG A 32 7.34 -5.62 -28.93
C ARG A 32 8.00 -5.07 -27.66
N PRO A 33 8.88 -4.06 -27.75
CA PRO A 33 9.53 -3.48 -26.57
C PRO A 33 8.53 -3.07 -25.48
N HIS A 34 7.36 -2.57 -25.88
CA HIS A 34 6.25 -2.29 -24.96
C HIS A 34 5.83 -3.51 -24.12
N GLN A 35 5.74 -4.71 -24.72
CA GLN A 35 5.37 -5.93 -24.00
C GLN A 35 6.44 -6.36 -22.99
N ILE A 36 7.73 -6.16 -23.31
CA ILE A 36 8.83 -6.39 -22.37
C ILE A 36 8.72 -5.40 -21.20
N ILE A 37 8.54 -4.11 -21.51
CA ILE A 37 8.42 -3.05 -20.50
C ILE A 37 7.23 -3.30 -19.57
N THR A 38 6.06 -3.64 -20.12
CA THR A 38 4.86 -3.97 -19.34
C THR A 38 5.11 -5.19 -18.46
N LYS A 39 5.65 -6.28 -19.03
CA LYS A 39 5.95 -7.50 -18.28
C LYS A 39 6.94 -7.26 -17.15
N GLU A 40 7.98 -6.47 -17.39
CA GLU A 40 8.98 -6.14 -16.37
C GLU A 40 8.38 -5.27 -15.25
N LYS A 41 7.53 -4.30 -15.60
CA LYS A 41 6.76 -3.52 -14.62
C LYS A 41 5.87 -4.43 -13.77
N ASP A 42 5.15 -5.35 -14.39
CA ASP A 42 4.26 -6.27 -13.68
C ASP A 42 5.04 -7.22 -12.78
N ASN A 43 6.16 -7.78 -13.25
CA ASN A 43 7.07 -8.60 -12.45
C ASN A 43 7.57 -7.84 -11.23
N HIS A 44 8.03 -6.60 -11.43
CA HIS A 44 8.52 -5.73 -10.37
C HIS A 44 7.41 -5.42 -9.34
N ILE A 45 6.21 -5.03 -9.80
CA ILE A 45 5.05 -4.77 -8.92
C ILE A 45 4.70 -6.04 -8.12
N ASN A 46 4.64 -7.20 -8.77
CA ASN A 46 4.30 -8.46 -8.11
C ASN A 46 5.35 -8.88 -7.07
N TYR A 47 6.64 -8.73 -7.41
CA TYR A 47 7.74 -8.98 -6.48
C TYR A 47 7.62 -8.08 -5.24
N TRP A 48 7.51 -6.77 -5.43
CA TRP A 48 7.42 -5.83 -4.30
C TRP A 48 6.14 -6.00 -3.50
N THR A 49 5.01 -6.31 -4.14
CA THR A 49 3.75 -6.60 -3.44
C THR A 49 3.91 -7.83 -2.52
N SER A 50 4.60 -8.86 -3.01
CA SER A 50 4.84 -10.08 -2.23
C SER A 50 5.84 -9.85 -1.09
N ALA A 51 6.95 -9.15 -1.38
CA ALA A 51 7.95 -8.80 -0.37
C ALA A 51 7.39 -7.85 0.71
N THR A 52 6.47 -6.96 0.35
CA THR A 52 5.86 -6.01 1.29
C THR A 52 4.93 -6.71 2.29
N LYS A 53 4.27 -7.80 1.89
CA LYS A 53 3.41 -8.61 2.78
C LYS A 53 4.20 -9.32 3.89
N THR A 54 5.46 -9.67 3.64
CA THR A 54 6.31 -10.35 4.63
C THR A 54 6.99 -9.38 5.61
N GLN A 55 6.96 -8.08 5.32
CA GLN A 55 7.60 -7.06 6.16
C GLN A 55 6.64 -6.57 7.24
N SER A 56 6.93 -6.90 8.50
CA SER A 56 6.16 -6.45 9.66
C SER A 56 6.07 -4.92 9.78
N LYS A 57 7.09 -4.20 9.30
CA LYS A 57 7.12 -2.72 9.26
C LYS A 57 6.06 -2.13 8.33
N LEU A 58 5.73 -2.83 7.25
CA LEU A 58 4.84 -2.29 6.24
C LEU A 58 3.39 -2.66 6.48
N GLN A 59 3.05 -3.53 7.43
CA GLN A 59 1.66 -4.00 7.58
C GLN A 59 0.63 -2.87 7.70
N CYS A 60 0.94 -1.79 8.43
CA CYS A 60 0.08 -0.61 8.52
C CYS A 60 -0.10 0.11 7.16
N TYR A 61 0.97 0.22 6.37
CA TYR A 61 0.98 0.95 5.09
C TYR A 61 0.55 0.08 3.89
N SER A 62 0.77 -1.24 3.96
CA SER A 62 0.28 -2.24 3.02
C SER A 62 -1.25 -2.23 2.97
N ALA A 63 -1.90 -1.98 4.11
CA ALA A 63 -3.35 -1.85 4.21
C ALA A 63 -3.91 -0.61 3.49
N LEU A 64 -3.09 0.43 3.29
CA LEU A 64 -3.53 1.67 2.65
C LEU A 64 -3.64 1.55 1.11
N ASN A 65 -3.24 0.42 0.53
CA ASN A 65 -3.36 0.07 -0.90
C ASN A 65 -3.08 1.24 -1.86
N ARG A 66 -2.00 1.97 -1.58
CA ARG A 66 -1.66 3.20 -2.29
C ARG A 66 -1.24 2.89 -3.72
N GLN A 67 -2.08 3.28 -4.68
CA GLN A 67 -1.56 3.77 -5.96
C GLN A 67 -0.73 5.02 -5.64
N CYS A 68 0.18 5.49 -6.50
CA CYS A 68 1.09 6.60 -6.17
C CYS A 68 0.60 7.99 -6.68
N PRO A 69 -0.61 8.50 -6.37
CA PRO A 69 -0.92 9.91 -6.58
C PRO A 69 -0.48 10.76 -5.38
N MET A 70 -0.48 12.08 -5.60
CA MET A 70 -0.31 13.08 -4.53
C MET A 70 -1.39 12.88 -3.46
N ALA A 71 -1.00 12.92 -2.18
CA ALA A 71 -1.89 12.61 -1.07
C ALA A 71 -2.84 13.79 -0.77
N ASP A 72 -4.15 13.53 -0.65
CA ASP A 72 -5.19 14.57 -0.54
C ASP A 72 -4.91 15.60 0.56
N TYR A 73 -4.46 15.14 1.73
CA TYR A 73 -4.16 16.00 2.88
C TYR A 73 -3.14 17.10 2.59
N LEU A 74 -2.27 16.94 1.59
CA LEU A 74 -1.30 17.98 1.19
C LEU A 74 -1.99 19.20 0.59
N SER A 75 -3.18 19.02 0.02
CA SER A 75 -3.96 20.07 -0.64
C SER A 75 -5.17 20.53 0.19
N CYS A 76 -5.88 19.62 0.85
CA CYS A 76 -7.16 19.93 1.51
C CYS A 76 -7.01 20.39 2.97
N VAL A 77 -5.89 20.11 3.62
CA VAL A 77 -5.61 20.59 4.99
C VAL A 77 -4.89 21.92 4.90
N THR A 78 -5.54 23.01 5.31
CA THR A 78 -4.98 24.37 5.19
C THR A 78 -3.92 24.65 6.27
N ASP A 79 -4.12 24.16 7.49
CA ASP A 79 -3.18 24.38 8.61
C ASP A 79 -1.86 23.61 8.37
N PRO A 80 -0.73 24.33 8.25
CA PRO A 80 0.56 23.70 7.99
C PRO A 80 1.04 22.79 9.13
N ARG A 81 0.62 23.04 10.37
CA ARG A 81 0.97 22.20 11.54
C ARG A 81 0.32 20.83 11.40
N LEU A 82 -0.97 20.80 11.08
CA LEU A 82 -1.72 19.57 10.88
C LEU A 82 -1.17 18.77 9.69
N ARG A 83 -0.86 19.44 8.56
CA ARG A 83 -0.19 18.80 7.42
C ARG A 83 1.17 18.20 7.80
N LYS A 84 1.99 18.96 8.55
CA LYS A 84 3.30 18.48 9.02
C LYS A 84 3.15 17.26 9.91
N THR A 85 2.18 17.28 10.84
CA THR A 85 1.94 16.14 11.73
C THR A 85 1.47 14.90 10.96
N LEU A 86 0.53 15.04 10.02
CA LEU A 86 0.10 13.95 9.13
C LEU A 86 1.28 13.34 8.34
N ALA A 87 2.12 14.19 7.75
CA ALA A 87 3.30 13.75 7.03
C ALA A 87 4.32 13.05 7.95
N MET A 88 4.53 13.58 9.16
CA MET A 88 5.45 13.02 10.15
C MET A 88 5.02 11.61 10.54
N TYR A 89 3.76 11.40 10.90
CA TYR A 89 3.29 10.07 11.30
C TYR A 89 3.36 9.04 10.16
N LYS A 90 3.28 9.51 8.90
CA LYS A 90 3.40 8.69 7.68
C LYS A 90 4.84 8.32 7.29
N LEU A 91 5.80 9.16 7.62
CA LEU A 91 7.16 9.08 7.05
C LEU A 91 8.25 8.88 8.10
N SER A 92 8.11 9.51 9.27
CA SER A 92 9.17 9.61 10.27
C SER A 92 8.57 9.84 11.66
N ASN A 93 7.95 8.81 12.21
CA ASN A 93 7.30 8.88 13.52
C ASN A 93 8.25 8.51 14.66
N SER A 94 7.89 8.92 15.87
CA SER A 94 8.65 8.65 17.10
C SER A 94 8.01 7.52 17.94
N LEU A 95 7.28 6.61 17.30
CA LEU A 95 6.70 5.45 17.99
C LEU A 95 7.79 4.43 18.33
N ALA A 96 7.63 3.69 19.42
CA ALA A 96 8.63 2.73 19.89
C ALA A 96 8.97 1.68 18.82
N VAL A 97 8.03 1.29 17.95
CA VAL A 97 8.30 0.36 16.85
C VAL A 97 9.35 0.88 15.87
N GLU A 98 9.38 2.20 15.63
CA GLU A 98 10.31 2.86 14.71
C GLU A 98 11.59 3.26 15.44
N THR A 99 11.49 3.93 16.60
CA THR A 99 12.67 4.39 17.35
C THR A 99 13.49 3.21 17.89
N GLY A 100 12.84 2.14 18.36
CA GLY A 100 13.50 0.91 18.83
C GLY A 100 14.14 0.07 17.71
N ARG A 101 13.98 0.47 16.44
CA ARG A 101 14.62 -0.19 15.29
C ARG A 101 16.00 0.39 14.97
N HIS A 102 16.26 1.63 15.41
CA HIS A 102 17.50 2.32 15.06
C HIS A 102 18.69 1.65 15.73
N ARG A 103 19.86 1.70 15.08
CA ARG A 103 21.07 0.98 15.56
C ARG A 103 21.49 1.41 16.97
N GLN A 104 21.29 2.68 17.30
CA GLN A 104 21.64 3.25 18.60
C GLN A 104 20.69 2.84 19.74
N THR A 105 19.47 2.44 19.41
CA THR A 105 18.36 2.17 20.36
C THR A 105 17.72 0.83 20.05
N TRP A 106 18.49 -0.13 19.53
CA TRP A 106 17.94 -1.38 19.03
C TRP A 106 17.30 -2.18 20.16
N LEU A 107 16.03 -2.53 19.98
CA LEU A 107 15.26 -3.40 20.84
C LEU A 107 14.60 -4.50 20.00
N PRO A 108 14.43 -5.73 20.53
CA PRO A 108 13.53 -6.72 19.95
C PRO A 108 12.13 -6.14 19.74
N ARG A 109 11.37 -6.63 18.76
CA ARG A 109 10.08 -6.00 18.40
C ARG A 109 9.08 -6.10 19.55
N GLU A 110 9.07 -7.23 20.22
CA GLU A 110 8.31 -7.57 21.41
C GLU A 110 8.55 -6.62 22.58
N ASP A 111 9.74 -6.01 22.67
CA ASP A 111 10.11 -5.09 23.76
C ASP A 111 9.86 -3.62 23.42
N ARG A 112 9.39 -3.31 22.19
CA ARG A 112 9.08 -1.94 21.75
C ARG A 112 7.69 -1.51 22.21
N LEU A 113 7.49 -1.55 23.53
CA LEU A 113 6.19 -1.34 24.16
C LEU A 113 5.77 0.13 24.15
N CYS A 114 4.46 0.38 24.15
CA CYS A 114 3.92 1.72 24.33
C CYS A 114 4.10 2.17 25.79
N THR A 115 4.88 3.23 25.99
CA THR A 115 5.12 3.83 27.31
C THR A 115 4.00 4.75 27.77
N HIS A 116 3.00 4.99 26.90
CA HIS A 116 1.92 5.95 27.15
C HIS A 116 0.59 5.28 27.52
N CYS A 117 0.53 3.95 27.55
CA CYS A 117 -0.63 3.19 28.04
C CYS A 117 -0.17 2.03 28.92
N THR A 118 -1.09 1.44 29.69
CA THR A 118 -0.80 0.33 30.60
C THR A 118 -1.09 -1.04 29.96
N GLN A 119 -1.33 -1.11 28.65
CA GLN A 119 -1.72 -2.33 27.95
C GLN A 119 -0.56 -3.31 27.74
N GLY A 120 0.69 -2.84 27.83
CA GLY A 120 1.87 -3.68 27.60
C GLY A 120 2.00 -4.18 26.15
N GLU A 121 1.40 -3.45 25.20
CA GLU A 121 1.40 -3.78 23.78
C GLU A 121 2.53 -3.06 23.04
N VAL A 122 3.00 -3.66 21.94
CA VAL A 122 4.00 -3.03 21.05
C VAL A 122 3.43 -1.75 20.44
N GLU A 123 4.16 -0.64 20.55
CA GLU A 123 3.73 0.66 20.04
C GLU A 123 3.86 0.77 18.52
N THR A 124 2.94 0.11 17.83
CA THR A 124 2.75 0.21 16.39
C THR A 124 1.85 1.37 16.03
N GLU A 125 1.86 1.81 14.77
CA GLU A 125 0.90 2.78 14.24
C GLU A 125 -0.54 2.31 14.46
N LEU A 126 -0.80 1.01 14.27
CA LEU A 126 -2.12 0.43 14.52
C LEU A 126 -2.53 0.61 15.98
N HIS A 127 -1.67 0.24 16.93
CA HIS A 127 -1.93 0.44 18.34
C HIS A 127 -2.17 1.92 18.67
N PHE A 128 -1.23 2.78 18.28
CA PHE A 128 -1.26 4.21 18.52
C PHE A 128 -2.56 4.87 18.02
N LEU A 129 -3.01 4.50 16.82
CA LEU A 129 -4.17 5.13 16.17
C LEU A 129 -5.51 4.53 16.59
N THR A 130 -5.56 3.26 17.01
CA THR A 130 -6.83 2.53 17.12
C THR A 130 -7.15 1.94 18.49
N THR A 131 -6.15 1.51 19.26
CA THR A 131 -6.37 0.74 20.51
C THR A 131 -5.67 1.29 21.74
N CYS A 132 -4.82 2.29 21.58
CA CYS A 132 -4.12 2.93 22.69
C CYS A 132 -5.09 3.75 23.54
N GLN A 133 -5.22 3.37 24.82
CA GLN A 133 -6.17 3.96 25.77
C GLN A 133 -6.00 5.48 25.95
N LEU A 134 -4.79 6.02 25.76
CA LEU A 134 -4.54 7.46 25.90
C LEU A 134 -5.25 8.31 24.83
N TYR A 135 -5.54 7.72 23.66
CA TYR A 135 -5.97 8.46 22.47
C TYR A 135 -7.37 8.07 21.98
N GLN A 136 -7.90 6.92 22.41
CA GLN A 136 -9.13 6.32 21.90
C GLN A 136 -10.36 7.24 22.00
N ASP A 137 -10.47 8.03 23.06
CA ASP A 137 -11.75 8.68 23.41
C ASP A 137 -11.97 10.05 22.77
N THR A 138 -10.96 10.67 22.14
CA THR A 138 -11.06 12.11 21.87
C THR A 138 -11.62 12.47 20.48
N TYR A 139 -11.44 11.62 19.46
CA TYR A 139 -11.76 12.02 18.07
C TYR A 139 -12.55 10.99 17.26
N PHE A 140 -12.81 9.79 17.78
CA PHE A 140 -13.61 8.79 17.07
C PHE A 140 -15.04 9.26 16.77
N PRO A 141 -15.74 9.97 17.70
CA PRO A 141 -17.06 10.50 17.40
C PRO A 141 -17.07 11.48 16.22
N GLN A 142 -16.10 12.41 16.15
CA GLN A 142 -16.03 13.40 15.07
C GLN A 142 -15.77 12.76 13.69
N ILE A 143 -15.02 11.66 13.67
CA ILE A 143 -14.79 10.89 12.43
C ILE A 143 -16.04 10.08 12.08
N ALA A 144 -16.72 9.49 13.08
CA ALA A 144 -17.97 8.75 12.89
C ALA A 144 -19.10 9.65 12.36
N ASP A 145 -19.15 10.92 12.78
CA ASP A 145 -20.08 11.93 12.24
C ASP A 145 -19.87 12.15 10.74
N THR A 146 -18.62 12.05 10.28
CA THR A 146 -18.27 12.21 8.85
C THR A 146 -18.47 10.90 8.08
N GLN A 147 -18.27 9.75 8.73
CA GLN A 147 -18.36 8.42 8.11
C GLN A 147 -19.15 7.46 9.02
N ARG A 148 -20.41 7.20 8.63
CA ARG A 148 -21.38 6.42 9.42
C ARG A 148 -20.89 5.03 9.86
N ASP A 149 -20.10 4.36 9.04
CA ASP A 149 -19.67 2.99 9.33
C ASP A 149 -18.36 2.91 10.13
N PHE A 150 -17.72 4.05 10.43
CA PHE A 150 -16.37 4.10 11.01
C PHE A 150 -16.22 3.29 12.31
N GLU A 151 -17.24 3.30 13.17
CA GLU A 151 -17.20 2.58 14.44
C GLU A 151 -17.13 1.06 14.24
N THR A 152 -17.84 0.57 13.23
CA THR A 152 -17.96 -0.86 12.90
C THR A 152 -16.77 -1.43 12.13
N LEU A 153 -15.90 -0.56 11.60
CA LEU A 153 -14.72 -0.97 10.85
C LEU A 153 -13.71 -1.70 11.74
N ASP A 154 -12.99 -2.66 11.15
CA ASP A 154 -11.83 -3.24 11.81
C ASP A 154 -10.73 -2.19 12.02
N PRO A 155 -9.87 -2.33 13.05
CA PRO A 155 -8.78 -1.38 13.32
C PRO A 155 -7.94 -1.02 12.08
N ILE A 156 -7.62 -2.02 11.25
CA ILE A 156 -6.86 -1.81 10.02
C ILE A 156 -7.62 -0.95 9.01
N GLN A 157 -8.94 -1.15 8.91
CA GLN A 157 -9.81 -0.38 8.01
C GLN A 157 -10.05 1.05 8.49
N LYS A 158 -9.82 1.35 9.78
CA LYS A 158 -9.88 2.72 10.33
C LYS A 158 -8.66 3.56 9.94
N LEU A 159 -7.52 2.94 9.61
CA LEU A 159 -6.26 3.63 9.34
C LEU A 159 -6.33 4.70 8.23
N PRO A 160 -6.95 4.46 7.05
CA PRO A 160 -7.03 5.48 6.01
C PRO A 160 -7.72 6.78 6.47
N TYR A 161 -8.73 6.66 7.34
CA TYR A 161 -9.45 7.81 7.88
C TYR A 161 -8.57 8.55 8.90
N LEU A 162 -7.92 7.82 9.82
CA LEU A 162 -7.08 8.38 10.88
C LEU A 162 -5.76 8.97 10.38
N LEU A 163 -5.29 8.53 9.21
CA LEU A 163 -4.08 9.03 8.54
C LEU A 163 -4.39 10.07 7.44
N GLY A 164 -5.64 10.52 7.32
CA GLY A 164 -6.03 11.55 6.36
C GLY A 164 -5.81 11.16 4.88
N GLU A 165 -6.00 9.88 4.55
CA GLU A 165 -6.12 9.42 3.15
C GLU A 165 -7.51 9.73 2.58
N VAL A 166 -8.52 9.87 3.43
CA VAL A 166 -9.88 10.23 3.03
C VAL A 166 -10.04 11.74 3.13
N GLN A 167 -10.22 12.41 1.99
CA GLN A 167 -10.28 13.87 1.90
C GLN A 167 -11.24 14.51 2.90
N GLN A 168 -12.43 13.93 3.11
CA GLN A 168 -13.45 14.44 4.02
C GLN A 168 -13.00 14.40 5.49
N CYS A 169 -12.16 13.43 5.84
CA CYS A 169 -11.66 13.23 7.20
C CYS A 169 -10.29 13.87 7.45
N ALA A 170 -9.58 14.31 6.40
CA ALA A 170 -8.18 14.72 6.50
C ALA A 170 -7.91 15.83 7.53
N ASN A 171 -8.80 16.82 7.65
CA ASN A 171 -8.66 17.87 8.67
C ASN A 171 -8.87 17.33 10.09
N ILE A 172 -9.88 16.47 10.30
CA ILE A 172 -10.17 15.86 11.60
C ILE A 172 -9.04 14.91 12.00
N ALA A 173 -8.54 14.12 11.05
CA ALA A 173 -7.38 13.25 11.21
C ALA A 173 -6.11 14.04 11.60
N GLY A 174 -5.87 15.17 10.93
CA GLY A 174 -4.77 16.07 11.27
C GLY A 174 -4.88 16.60 12.69
N ARG A 175 -6.07 17.05 13.11
CA ARG A 175 -6.33 17.52 14.48
C ARG A 175 -6.12 16.41 15.50
N PHE A 176 -6.65 15.22 15.24
CA PHE A 176 -6.46 14.04 16.06
C PHE A 176 -4.97 13.77 16.31
N LEU A 177 -4.20 13.59 15.23
CA LEU A 177 -2.76 13.30 15.34
C LEU A 177 -2.00 14.43 16.03
N TYR A 178 -2.34 15.69 15.75
CA TYR A 178 -1.72 16.84 16.40
C TYR A 178 -1.96 16.82 17.91
N CYS A 179 -3.18 16.55 18.35
CA CYS A 179 -3.50 16.47 19.77
C CYS A 179 -2.87 15.25 20.45
N CYS A 180 -2.80 14.10 19.77
CA CYS A 180 -2.06 12.94 20.27
C CYS A 180 -0.58 13.28 20.48
N ASP A 181 0.04 13.96 19.51
CA ASP A 181 1.42 14.41 19.57
C ASP A 181 1.69 15.34 20.75
N GLN A 182 0.81 16.32 20.97
CA GLN A 182 0.90 17.21 22.14
C GLN A 182 0.87 16.42 23.46
N ARG A 183 -0.08 15.49 23.61
CA ARG A 183 -0.18 14.65 24.82
C ARG A 183 1.08 13.82 25.06
N ARG A 184 1.70 13.29 24.00
CA ARG A 184 2.98 12.56 24.10
C ARG A 184 4.07 13.44 24.69
N THR A 185 4.20 14.65 24.18
CA THR A 185 5.22 15.60 24.68
C THR A 185 4.97 16.03 26.12
N SER A 186 3.70 16.22 26.53
CA SER A 186 3.35 16.59 27.90
C SER A 186 3.55 15.44 28.89
N SER A 187 3.25 14.19 28.51
CA SER A 187 3.50 13.02 29.37
C SER A 187 4.98 12.70 29.60
N GLY A 188 5.89 13.27 28.80
CA GLY A 188 7.34 13.18 28.99
C GLY A 188 7.91 14.23 29.95
N GLN A 189 7.09 15.13 30.49
CA GLN A 189 7.49 16.20 31.42
C GLN A 189 6.66 16.17 32.72
N GLU A 190 6.69 15.06 33.46
CA GLU A 190 6.39 15.13 34.90
C GLU A 190 7.58 15.76 35.63
N GLY A 191 7.71 17.08 35.50
CA GLY A 191 8.84 17.82 36.05
C GLY A 191 8.90 19.30 35.68
N GLN A 192 7.77 19.96 35.40
CA GLN A 192 7.61 21.41 35.59
C GLN A 192 6.14 21.81 35.37
N THR A 193 5.56 22.38 36.42
CA THR A 193 4.25 23.03 36.42
C THR A 193 4.30 24.27 35.51
N GLU A 194 3.38 24.39 34.55
CA GLU A 194 2.70 25.65 34.23
C GLU A 194 1.55 25.46 33.22
N THR A 195 0.34 25.65 33.73
CA THR A 195 -0.91 26.09 33.08
C THR A 195 -1.21 25.63 31.66
N VAL A 196 -1.96 24.53 31.56
CA VAL A 196 -2.80 24.23 30.38
C VAL A 196 -3.99 25.19 30.40
N SER A 197 -3.95 26.22 29.55
CA SER A 197 -5.14 26.98 29.19
C SER A 197 -5.14 27.26 27.70
N SER A 198 -6.28 26.91 27.08
CA SER A 198 -6.69 27.12 25.69
C SER A 198 -6.19 26.13 24.63
N CYS A 199 -6.90 25.00 24.51
CA CYS A 199 -6.93 24.20 23.27
C CYS A 199 -8.38 23.99 22.76
N TRP A 200 -9.28 24.91 23.10
CA TRP A 200 -10.68 24.89 22.64
C TRP A 200 -11.03 26.22 21.99
N THR A 201 -10.67 26.40 20.72
CA THR A 201 -11.49 27.11 19.73
C THR A 201 -11.03 26.71 18.33
#